data_AF-A0A1G3A917-F1
#
_entry.id   AF-A0A1G3A917-F1
#
_cell.length_a   1.000
_cell.length_b   1.000
_cell.length_c   1.000
_cell.angle_alpha   90.00
_cell.angle_beta   90.00
_cell.angle_gamma   90.00
#
_symmetry.space_group_name_H-M   'P 1'
#
loop_
_entity.id
_entity.type
_entity.pdbx_description
1 polymer ?
#
loop_
_entity_poly.entity_id
_entity_poly.type
_entity_poly.pdbx_seq_one_letter_code
_entity_poly.pdbx_strand_id
1 'polypeptide(L)'
;MREILRKDIVRTRDTGLIPEGMFERLMGDKTLYEYAQSIAYPIERIVEVADLAASRDDSALPKLIAACNDPHPVIRYWGATGCLILQAKAAPAKDKLMQLLRDDWMDIRIVAAEALSYLGETETALEVLEPIVKSDQEYISLAALNALDFMQQAGHVSLDRIRQLIGDTQFQGLPARIAEYFSQKTL
;
A
#
# COMPACT_ATOMS: atom_id res chain seq x y z
N MET A 1 -27.47 -5.11 1.18
CA MET A 1 -26.51 -4.49 2.14
C MET A 1 -25.32 -3.86 1.41
N ARG A 2 -24.56 -4.60 0.60
CA ARG A 2 -23.39 -4.08 -0.14
C ARG A 2 -23.67 -2.86 -1.03
N GLU A 3 -24.77 -2.87 -1.79
CA GLU A 3 -25.13 -1.73 -2.65
C GLU A 3 -25.49 -0.45 -1.89
N ILE A 4 -26.12 -0.58 -0.71
CA ILE A 4 -26.49 0.56 0.13
C ILE A 4 -25.21 1.20 0.69
N LEU A 5 -24.30 0.37 1.22
CA LEU A 5 -23.01 0.84 1.72
C LEU A 5 -22.20 1.53 0.61
N ARG A 6 -22.16 0.94 -0.60
CA ARG A 6 -21.49 1.54 -1.74
C ARG A 6 -22.04 2.92 -2.09
N LYS A 7 -23.37 3.06 -2.11
CA LYS A 7 -24.03 4.36 -2.34
C LYS A 7 -23.67 5.37 -1.25
N ASP A 8 -23.60 4.93 0.01
CA ASP A 8 -23.23 5.80 1.11
C ASP A 8 -21.77 6.25 1.01
N ILE A 9 -20.81 5.36 0.77
CA ILE A 9 -19.39 5.66 0.56
C ILE A 9 -19.22 6.72 -0.54
N VAL A 10 -19.90 6.53 -1.69
CA VAL A 10 -19.82 7.49 -2.80
C VAL A 10 -20.48 8.82 -2.43
N ARG A 11 -21.66 8.79 -1.80
CA ARG A 11 -22.41 9.99 -1.41
C ARG A 11 -21.66 10.83 -0.38
N THR A 12 -21.04 10.22 0.62
CA THR A 12 -20.26 10.91 1.65
C THR A 12 -18.86 11.25 1.18
N ARG A 13 -18.43 10.71 0.03
CA ARG A 13 -17.10 10.87 -0.56
C ARG A 13 -16.04 10.43 0.44
N ASP A 14 -16.24 9.22 0.96
CA ASP A 14 -15.47 8.64 2.05
C ASP A 14 -13.97 8.70 1.78
N THR A 15 -13.23 9.29 2.72
CA THR A 15 -11.77 9.44 2.65
C THR A 15 -11.04 8.19 3.12
N GLY A 16 -11.73 7.21 3.72
CA GLY A 16 -11.15 5.94 4.17
C GLY A 16 -10.60 5.06 3.04
N LEU A 17 -10.81 5.44 1.78
CA LEU A 17 -10.22 4.79 0.60
C LEU A 17 -8.87 5.40 0.17
N ILE A 18 -8.42 6.45 0.86
CA ILE A 18 -7.14 7.11 0.61
C ILE A 18 -6.14 6.58 1.65
N PRO A 19 -4.95 6.10 1.25
CA PRO A 19 -3.90 5.74 2.21
C PRO A 19 -3.41 6.99 2.96
N GLU A 20 -3.16 6.86 4.25
CA GLU A 20 -2.85 7.98 5.15
C GLU A 20 -1.57 8.73 4.72
N GLY A 21 -0.58 8.00 4.22
CA GLY A 21 0.66 8.58 3.67
C GLY A 21 0.43 9.51 2.47
N MET A 22 -0.74 9.41 1.82
CA MET A 22 -1.08 10.27 0.69
C MET A 22 -1.79 11.57 1.09
N PHE A 23 -2.28 11.70 2.34
CA PHE A 23 -3.18 12.79 2.74
C PHE A 23 -2.58 14.17 2.49
N GLU A 24 -1.39 14.44 3.06
CA GLU A 24 -0.76 15.76 3.01
C GLU A 24 -0.55 16.23 1.57
N ARG A 25 -0.01 15.37 0.71
CA ARG A 25 0.29 15.71 -0.68
C ARG A 25 -0.97 15.85 -1.53
N LEU A 26 -2.01 15.07 -1.29
CA LEU A 26 -3.27 15.17 -2.03
C LEU A 26 -4.06 16.43 -1.67
N MET A 27 -4.13 16.75 -0.37
CA MET A 27 -4.91 17.89 0.10
C MET A 27 -4.19 19.23 -0.10
N GLY A 28 -2.85 19.24 -0.08
CA GLY A 28 -2.05 20.46 -0.17
C GLY A 28 -2.42 21.42 0.97
N ASP A 29 -2.80 22.65 0.61
CA ASP A 29 -3.20 23.67 1.59
C ASP A 29 -4.65 23.52 2.09
N LYS A 30 -5.41 22.54 1.58
CA LYS A 30 -6.81 22.31 1.94
C LYS A 30 -6.93 21.29 3.06
N THR A 31 -8.08 21.27 3.73
CA THR A 31 -8.45 20.12 4.57
C THR A 31 -8.71 18.88 3.72
N LEU A 32 -8.55 17.69 4.31
CA LEU A 32 -8.89 16.43 3.63
C LEU A 32 -10.37 16.39 3.21
N TYR A 33 -11.27 16.98 4.00
CA TYR A 33 -12.69 17.10 3.64
C TYR A 33 -12.89 17.94 2.38
N GLU A 34 -12.26 19.10 2.28
CA GLU A 34 -12.35 19.96 1.09
C GLU A 34 -11.74 19.31 -0.15
N TYR A 35 -10.62 18.61 0.00
CA TYR A 35 -10.07 17.78 -1.06
C TYR A 35 -11.08 16.72 -1.51
N ALA A 36 -11.66 15.98 -0.55
CA ALA A 36 -12.63 14.94 -0.82
C ALA A 36 -13.84 15.49 -1.56
N GLN A 37 -14.37 16.66 -1.20
CA GLN A 37 -15.49 17.30 -1.89
C GLN A 37 -15.14 17.88 -3.28
N SER A 38 -13.86 17.95 -3.64
CA SER A 38 -13.42 18.50 -4.93
C SER A 38 -13.43 17.46 -6.05
N ILE A 39 -13.42 17.95 -7.30
CA ILE A 39 -13.30 17.10 -8.49
C ILE A 39 -11.98 16.33 -8.57
N ALA A 40 -10.96 16.73 -7.80
CA ALA A 40 -9.67 16.07 -7.76
C ALA A 40 -9.77 14.66 -7.13
N TYR A 41 -10.83 14.37 -6.38
CA TYR A 41 -11.08 13.07 -5.78
C TYR A 41 -12.16 12.27 -6.56
N PRO A 42 -11.79 11.39 -7.51
CA PRO A 42 -12.74 10.64 -8.32
C PRO A 42 -13.28 9.41 -7.58
N ILE A 43 -14.06 9.62 -6.52
CA ILE A 43 -14.55 8.57 -5.60
C ILE A 43 -15.23 7.39 -6.32
N GLU A 44 -16.04 7.63 -7.35
CA GLU A 44 -16.76 6.56 -8.06
C GLU A 44 -15.81 5.57 -8.71
N ARG A 45 -14.72 6.08 -9.31
CA ARG A 45 -13.68 5.27 -9.96
C ARG A 45 -12.81 4.55 -8.93
N ILE A 46 -12.52 5.22 -7.81
CA ILE A 46 -11.75 4.64 -6.70
C ILE A 46 -12.53 3.47 -6.09
N VAL A 47 -13.82 3.67 -5.79
CA VAL A 47 -14.70 2.63 -5.26
C VAL A 47 -14.83 1.46 -6.23
N GLU A 48 -14.92 1.70 -7.54
CA GLU A 48 -14.94 0.64 -8.53
C GLU A 48 -13.69 -0.25 -8.45
N VAL A 49 -12.49 0.34 -8.43
CA VAL A 49 -11.24 -0.44 -8.36
C VAL A 49 -11.06 -1.10 -7.00
N ALA A 50 -11.46 -0.43 -5.91
CA ALA A 50 -11.45 -1.01 -4.57
C ALA A 50 -12.41 -2.23 -4.46
N ASP A 51 -13.59 -2.14 -5.09
CA ASP A 51 -14.54 -3.26 -5.18
C ASP A 51 -13.93 -4.45 -5.94
N LEU A 52 -13.23 -4.19 -7.04
CA LEU A 52 -12.52 -5.23 -7.80
C LEU A 52 -11.42 -5.88 -6.94
N ALA A 53 -10.61 -5.08 -6.25
CA ALA A 53 -9.58 -5.58 -5.36
C ALA A 53 -10.16 -6.46 -4.24
N ALA A 54 -11.21 -5.98 -3.56
CA ALA A 54 -11.87 -6.69 -2.47
C ALA A 54 -12.64 -7.96 -2.91
N SER A 55 -12.97 -8.09 -4.20
CA SER A 55 -13.68 -9.25 -4.73
C SER A 55 -12.86 -10.54 -4.70
N ARG A 56 -11.52 -10.43 -4.74
CA ARG A 56 -10.58 -11.56 -4.89
C ARG A 56 -10.80 -12.40 -6.16
N ASP A 57 -11.51 -11.84 -7.15
CA ASP A 57 -11.76 -12.46 -8.44
C ASP A 57 -10.55 -12.25 -9.36
N ASP A 58 -9.88 -13.33 -9.75
CA ASP A 58 -8.73 -13.27 -10.65
C ASP A 58 -9.10 -12.87 -12.09
N SER A 59 -10.37 -13.01 -12.48
CA SER A 59 -10.87 -12.49 -13.75
C SER A 59 -10.82 -10.95 -13.83
N ALA A 60 -10.74 -10.28 -12.68
CA ALA A 60 -10.55 -8.82 -12.59
C ALA A 60 -9.10 -8.37 -12.83
N LEU A 61 -8.12 -9.29 -12.88
CA LEU A 61 -6.70 -8.97 -12.98
C LEU A 61 -6.36 -8.03 -14.15
N PRO A 62 -6.91 -8.18 -15.38
CA PRO A 62 -6.63 -7.23 -16.46
C PRO A 62 -7.06 -5.79 -16.12
N LYS A 63 -8.16 -5.62 -15.39
CA LYS A 63 -8.64 -4.30 -14.94
C LYS A 63 -7.77 -3.74 -13.82
N LEU A 64 -7.29 -4.59 -12.91
CA LEU A 64 -6.35 -4.19 -11.85
C LEU A 64 -5.01 -3.72 -12.45
N ILE A 65 -4.48 -4.44 -13.44
CA ILE A 65 -3.28 -4.04 -14.19
C ILE A 65 -3.50 -2.70 -14.92
N ALA A 66 -4.68 -2.48 -15.49
CA ALA A 66 -5.03 -1.20 -16.10
C ALA A 66 -5.07 -0.08 -15.06
N ALA A 67 -5.65 -0.32 -13.88
CA ALA A 67 -5.70 0.64 -12.78
C ALA A 67 -4.30 1.03 -12.27
N CYS A 68 -3.33 0.11 -12.29
CA CYS A 68 -1.92 0.40 -12.00
C CYS A 68 -1.28 1.43 -12.96
N ASN A 69 -1.91 1.77 -14.08
CA ASN A 69 -1.45 2.81 -15.02
C ASN A 69 -2.24 4.12 -14.92
N ASP A 70 -3.18 4.22 -13.99
CA ASP A 70 -4.05 5.39 -13.91
C ASP A 70 -3.28 6.66 -13.54
N PRO A 71 -3.60 7.83 -14.11
CA PRO A 71 -3.00 9.08 -13.67
C PRO A 71 -3.26 9.38 -12.18
N HIS A 72 -4.37 8.93 -11.62
CA HIS A 72 -4.72 9.19 -10.23
C HIS A 72 -4.02 8.19 -9.28
N PRO A 73 -3.25 8.66 -8.29
CA PRO A 73 -2.42 7.80 -7.43
C PRO A 73 -3.24 6.82 -6.58
N VAL A 74 -4.39 7.25 -6.05
CA VAL A 74 -5.26 6.35 -5.25
C VAL A 74 -5.81 5.19 -6.10
N ILE A 75 -6.04 5.39 -7.41
CA ILE A 75 -6.49 4.32 -8.29
C ILE A 75 -5.35 3.33 -8.55
N ARG A 76 -4.13 3.83 -8.75
CA ARG A 76 -2.93 2.97 -8.87
C ARG A 76 -2.69 2.16 -7.60
N TYR A 77 -2.83 2.78 -6.43
CA TYR A 77 -2.76 2.10 -5.14
C TYR A 77 -3.74 0.92 -5.08
N TRP A 78 -5.04 1.15 -5.35
CA TRP A 78 -6.02 0.07 -5.32
C TRP A 78 -5.79 -1.01 -6.40
N GLY A 79 -5.25 -0.65 -7.55
CA GLY A 79 -4.80 -1.61 -8.57
C GLY A 79 -3.70 -2.55 -8.02
N ALA A 80 -2.69 -1.98 -7.37
CA ALA A 80 -1.60 -2.74 -6.76
C ALA A 80 -2.09 -3.54 -5.54
N THR A 81 -2.96 -2.98 -4.70
CA THR A 81 -3.62 -3.69 -3.58
C THR A 81 -4.43 -4.89 -4.06
N GLY A 82 -5.15 -4.76 -5.19
CA GLY A 82 -5.84 -5.90 -5.80
C GLY A 82 -4.88 -7.00 -6.24
N CYS A 83 -3.72 -6.63 -6.79
CA CYS A 83 -2.69 -7.60 -7.14
C CYS A 83 -2.10 -8.28 -5.90
N LEU A 84 -1.83 -7.53 -4.83
CA LEU A 84 -1.40 -8.07 -3.53
C LEU A 84 -2.40 -9.09 -2.98
N ILE A 85 -3.70 -8.74 -2.99
CA ILE A 85 -4.78 -9.62 -2.52
C ILE A 85 -4.86 -10.92 -3.32
N LEU A 86 -4.59 -10.87 -4.63
CA LEU A 86 -4.59 -12.03 -5.51
C LEU A 86 -3.30 -12.89 -5.36
N GLN A 87 -2.25 -12.36 -4.74
CA GLN A 87 -0.99 -13.06 -4.46
C GLN A 87 -0.44 -13.77 -5.71
N ALA A 88 -0.12 -15.06 -5.64
CA ALA A 88 0.41 -15.86 -6.76
C ALA A 88 -0.45 -15.78 -8.04
N LYS A 89 -1.76 -15.54 -7.92
CA LYS A 89 -2.65 -15.38 -9.09
C LYS A 89 -2.38 -14.09 -9.87
N ALA A 90 -1.74 -13.10 -9.25
CA ALA A 90 -1.31 -11.86 -9.89
C ALA A 90 0.04 -11.99 -10.62
N ALA A 91 0.58 -13.20 -10.83
CA ALA A 91 1.83 -13.39 -11.59
C ALA A 91 1.87 -12.65 -12.95
N PRO A 92 0.77 -12.55 -13.74
CA PRO A 92 0.76 -11.75 -14.97
C PRO A 92 0.96 -10.23 -14.76
N ALA A 93 0.74 -9.71 -13.55
CA ALA A 93 0.95 -8.30 -13.21
C ALA A 93 2.40 -8.00 -12.77
N LYS A 94 3.28 -9.00 -12.70
CA LYS A 94 4.64 -8.86 -12.15
C LYS A 94 5.43 -7.69 -12.76
N ASP A 95 5.51 -7.61 -14.09
CA ASP A 95 6.22 -6.52 -14.77
C ASP A 95 5.64 -5.14 -14.42
N LYS A 96 4.32 -5.08 -14.27
CA LYS A 96 3.64 -3.83 -13.90
C LYS A 96 3.93 -3.44 -12.46
N LEU A 97 3.94 -4.40 -11.52
CA LEU A 97 4.31 -4.16 -10.13
C LEU A 97 5.78 -3.73 -10.01
N MET A 98 6.69 -4.32 -10.79
CA MET A 98 8.10 -3.91 -10.85
C MET A 98 8.26 -2.45 -11.29
N GLN A 99 7.41 -1.95 -12.19
CA GLN A 99 7.41 -0.52 -12.55
C GLN A 99 6.93 0.36 -11.39
N LEU A 100 5.91 -0.08 -10.64
CA LEU A 100 5.34 0.67 -9.52
C LEU A 100 6.30 0.82 -8.33
N LEU A 101 7.34 -0.01 -8.24
CA LEU A 101 8.44 0.20 -7.26
C LEU A 101 9.14 1.57 -7.42
N ARG A 102 8.97 2.23 -8.56
CA ARG A 102 9.51 3.56 -8.87
C ARG A 102 8.45 4.66 -8.92
N ASP A 103 7.21 4.38 -8.49
CA ASP A 103 6.10 5.35 -8.52
C ASP A 103 6.43 6.61 -7.70
N ASP A 104 5.89 7.77 -8.03
CA ASP A 104 6.11 9.00 -7.26
C ASP A 104 5.56 8.96 -5.83
N TRP A 105 4.71 7.98 -5.50
CA TRP A 105 4.06 7.84 -4.19
C TRP A 105 4.60 6.63 -3.44
N MET A 106 5.09 6.85 -2.21
CA MET A 106 5.72 5.80 -1.41
C MET A 106 4.72 4.70 -1.03
N ASP A 107 3.45 5.02 -0.70
CA ASP A 107 2.41 4.01 -0.45
C ASP A 107 2.24 3.01 -1.60
N ILE A 108 2.36 3.48 -2.84
CA ILE A 108 2.26 2.63 -4.04
C ILE A 108 3.48 1.72 -4.16
N ARG A 109 4.68 2.23 -3.86
CA ARG A 109 5.91 1.42 -3.84
C ARG A 109 5.81 0.33 -2.78
N ILE A 110 5.31 0.66 -1.58
CA ILE A 110 5.17 -0.27 -0.46
C ILE A 110 4.26 -1.44 -0.84
N VAL A 111 3.03 -1.16 -1.31
CA VAL A 111 2.08 -2.22 -1.68
C VAL A 111 2.57 -3.04 -2.87
N ALA A 112 3.27 -2.42 -3.83
CA ALA A 112 3.87 -3.13 -4.95
C ALA A 112 5.01 -4.06 -4.50
N ALA A 113 5.86 -3.61 -3.57
CA ALA A 113 6.92 -4.42 -2.97
C ALA A 113 6.34 -5.61 -2.21
N GLU A 114 5.32 -5.39 -1.38
CA GLU A 114 4.63 -6.47 -0.67
C GLU A 114 4.05 -7.48 -1.66
N ALA A 115 3.33 -7.02 -2.70
CA ALA A 115 2.76 -7.90 -3.73
C ALA A 115 3.83 -8.74 -4.43
N LEU A 116 4.98 -8.14 -4.75
CA LEU A 116 6.10 -8.79 -5.41
C LEU A 116 6.77 -9.87 -4.56
N SER A 117 6.75 -9.74 -3.24
CA SER A 117 7.24 -10.81 -2.34
C SER A 117 6.45 -12.12 -2.52
N TYR A 118 5.12 -12.03 -2.69
CA TYR A 118 4.25 -13.18 -2.99
C TYR A 118 4.49 -13.76 -4.40
N LEU A 119 5.19 -13.02 -5.27
CA LEU A 119 5.57 -13.42 -6.63
C LEU A 119 7.05 -13.84 -6.73
N GLY A 120 7.71 -14.03 -5.58
CA GLY A 120 9.08 -14.52 -5.49
C GLY A 120 10.17 -13.45 -5.62
N GLU A 121 9.81 -12.17 -5.63
CA GLU A 121 10.75 -11.04 -5.75
C GLU A 121 11.05 -10.40 -4.39
N THR A 122 11.30 -11.24 -3.38
CA THR A 122 11.51 -10.79 -1.99
C THR A 122 12.68 -9.81 -1.87
N GLU A 123 13.86 -10.10 -2.44
CA GLU A 123 15.01 -9.22 -2.25
C GLU A 123 14.79 -7.84 -2.90
N THR A 124 14.18 -7.79 -4.09
CA THR A 124 13.79 -6.52 -4.71
C THR A 124 12.77 -5.75 -3.87
N ALA A 125 11.81 -6.44 -3.25
CA ALA A 125 10.88 -5.81 -2.32
C ALA A 125 11.61 -5.20 -1.12
N LEU A 126 12.57 -5.94 -0.53
CA LEU A 126 13.36 -5.47 0.61
C LEU A 126 14.23 -4.26 0.27
N GLU A 127 14.87 -4.25 -0.91
CA GLU A 127 15.67 -3.11 -1.39
C GLU A 127 14.86 -1.81 -1.48
N VAL A 128 13.57 -1.92 -1.83
CA VAL A 128 12.67 -0.77 -1.91
C VAL A 128 12.14 -0.37 -0.54
N LEU A 129 11.79 -1.33 0.31
CA LEU A 129 11.24 -1.08 1.65
C LEU A 129 12.28 -0.53 2.62
N GLU A 130 13.56 -0.91 2.50
CA GLU A 130 14.62 -0.47 3.41
C GLU A 130 14.71 1.06 3.59
N PRO A 131 14.87 1.86 2.52
CA PRO A 131 14.93 3.31 2.67
C PRO A 131 13.59 3.92 3.11
N ILE A 132 12.46 3.27 2.81
CA ILE A 132 11.12 3.77 3.13
C ILE A 132 10.81 3.61 4.63
N VAL A 133 11.20 2.48 5.22
CA VAL A 133 11.08 2.25 6.67
C VAL A 133 11.86 3.31 7.46
N LYS A 134 12.98 3.79 6.91
CA LYS A 134 13.83 4.84 7.50
C LYS A 134 13.36 6.26 7.18
N SER A 135 12.18 6.43 6.57
CA SER A 135 11.60 7.74 6.28
C SER A 135 11.15 8.46 7.55
N ASP A 136 11.31 9.78 7.59
CA ASP A 136 10.79 10.64 8.65
C ASP A 136 9.25 10.79 8.60
N GLN A 137 8.60 10.31 7.54
CA GLN A 137 7.14 10.34 7.42
C GLN A 137 6.52 9.16 8.18
N GLU A 138 5.89 9.45 9.32
CA GLU A 138 5.38 8.44 10.26
C GLU A 138 4.46 7.41 9.58
N TYR A 139 3.44 7.86 8.84
CA TYR A 139 2.51 6.97 8.15
C TYR A 139 3.19 6.09 7.08
N ILE A 140 4.20 6.62 6.39
CA ILE A 140 4.95 5.89 5.37
C ILE A 140 5.86 4.84 6.00
N SER A 141 6.60 5.22 7.04
CA SER A 141 7.45 4.30 7.79
C SER A 141 6.62 3.16 8.40
N LEU A 142 5.47 3.50 9.00
CA LEU A 142 4.52 2.53 9.55
C LEU A 142 3.99 1.56 8.48
N ALA A 143 3.55 2.08 7.33
CA ALA A 143 3.04 1.25 6.24
C ALA A 143 4.12 0.28 5.72
N ALA A 144 5.36 0.73 5.61
CA ALA A 144 6.47 -0.13 5.17
C ALA A 144 6.81 -1.21 6.22
N LEU A 145 6.74 -0.89 7.51
CA LEU A 145 6.90 -1.87 8.59
C LEU A 145 5.78 -2.91 8.60
N ASN A 146 4.54 -2.50 8.36
CA ASN A 146 3.42 -3.42 8.22
C ASN A 146 3.61 -4.37 7.03
N ALA A 147 4.09 -3.87 5.88
CA ALA A 147 4.42 -4.72 4.74
C ALA A 147 5.50 -5.75 5.09
N LEU A 148 6.56 -5.35 5.81
CA LEU A 148 7.59 -6.28 6.29
C LEU A 148 7.03 -7.33 7.27
N ASP A 149 6.11 -6.94 8.18
CA ASP A 149 5.42 -7.88 9.07
C ASP A 149 4.61 -8.91 8.27
N PHE A 150 3.82 -8.47 7.28
CA PHE A 150 3.06 -9.38 6.42
C PHE A 150 3.96 -10.32 5.61
N MET A 151 5.06 -9.80 5.06
CA MET A 151 6.07 -10.61 4.37
C MET A 151 6.69 -11.65 5.32
N GLN A 152 6.94 -11.30 6.58
CA GLN A 152 7.46 -12.22 7.60
C GLN A 152 6.45 -13.31 7.95
N GLN A 153 5.20 -12.93 8.19
CA GLN A 153 4.11 -13.86 8.53
C GLN A 153 3.83 -14.85 7.39
N ALA A 154 3.96 -14.40 6.14
CA ALA A 154 3.84 -15.23 4.96
C ALA A 154 5.10 -16.10 4.69
N GLY A 155 6.17 -15.93 5.46
CA GLY A 155 7.42 -16.68 5.34
C GLY A 155 8.31 -16.26 4.18
N HIS A 156 8.05 -15.08 3.58
CA HIS A 156 8.86 -14.55 2.49
C HIS A 156 10.20 -14.00 2.97
N VAL A 157 10.28 -13.53 4.22
CA VAL A 157 11.49 -12.98 4.85
C VAL A 157 11.56 -13.41 6.31
N SER A 158 12.77 -13.59 6.85
CA SER A 158 12.95 -13.89 8.28
C SER A 158 12.92 -12.62 9.13
N LEU A 159 12.52 -12.77 10.40
CA LEU A 159 12.57 -11.66 11.36
C LEU A 159 13.99 -11.11 11.53
N ASP A 160 15.00 -11.98 11.52
CA ASP A 160 16.40 -11.56 11.63
C ASP A 160 16.85 -10.73 10.42
N ARG A 161 16.39 -11.07 9.22
CA ARG A 161 16.66 -10.28 8.01
C ARG A 161 16.01 -8.90 8.10
N ILE A 162 14.77 -8.82 8.58
CA ILE A 162 14.10 -7.53 8.82
C ILE A 162 14.86 -6.70 9.86
N ARG A 163 15.27 -7.30 10.97
CA ARG A 163 16.07 -6.62 12.01
C ARG A 163 17.39 -6.08 11.48
N GLN A 164 18.08 -6.85 10.64
CA GLN A 164 19.32 -6.38 9.99
C GLN A 164 19.07 -5.19 9.05
N LEU A 165 17.97 -5.22 8.29
CA LEU A 165 17.58 -4.16 7.36
C LEU A 165 17.23 -2.86 8.09
N ILE A 166 16.49 -2.97 9.20
CA ILE A 166 16.13 -1.84 10.05
C ILE A 166 17.34 -1.33 10.84
N GLY A 167 18.24 -2.21 11.29
CA GLY A 167 19.41 -1.84 12.08
C GLY A 167 19.04 -1.13 13.37
N ASP A 168 19.79 -0.08 13.73
CA ASP A 168 19.54 0.75 14.92
C ASP A 168 18.60 1.95 14.62
N THR A 169 17.75 1.85 13.59
CA THR A 169 16.82 2.94 13.23
C THR A 169 15.88 3.24 14.38
N GLN A 170 15.88 4.51 14.82
CA GLN A 170 14.94 4.98 15.83
C GLN A 170 13.68 5.48 15.15
N PHE A 171 12.56 4.80 15.41
CA PHE A 171 11.26 5.24 14.94
C PHE A 171 10.70 6.31 15.85
N GLN A 172 10.59 7.54 15.35
CA GLN A 172 9.91 8.63 16.05
C GLN A 172 8.42 8.60 15.71
N GLY A 173 7.56 8.89 16.69
CA GLY A 173 6.10 8.95 16.50
C GLY A 173 5.40 7.58 16.45
N LEU A 174 6.09 6.49 16.08
CA LEU A 174 5.46 5.18 15.97
C LEU A 174 4.94 4.63 17.31
N PRO A 175 3.82 3.87 17.29
CA PRO A 175 3.34 3.17 18.47
C PRO A 175 4.42 2.27 19.06
N ALA A 176 4.65 2.37 20.38
CA ALA A 176 5.69 1.65 21.10
C ALA A 176 5.73 0.14 20.78
N ARG A 177 4.55 -0.47 20.58
CA ARG A 177 4.42 -1.89 20.22
C ARG A 177 5.17 -2.29 18.94
N ILE A 178 5.16 -1.45 17.91
CA ILE A 178 5.79 -1.75 16.61
C ILE A 178 7.29 -1.54 16.71
N ALA A 179 7.69 -0.43 17.36
CA ALA A 179 9.09 -0.18 17.67
C ALA A 179 9.68 -1.33 18.50
N GLU A 180 8.99 -1.80 19.54
CA GLU A 180 9.42 -2.92 20.38
C GLU A 180 9.48 -4.26 19.60
N TYR A 181 8.47 -4.57 18.78
CA TYR A 181 8.42 -5.81 18.01
C TYR A 181 9.66 -5.98 17.11
N PHE A 182 10.06 -4.92 16.41
CA PHE A 182 11.22 -4.95 15.52
C PHE A 182 12.56 -4.63 16.21
N SER A 183 12.55 -3.95 17.37
CA SER A 183 13.78 -3.55 18.09
C SER A 183 14.23 -4.53 19.19
N GLN A 184 13.48 -5.59 19.48
CA GLN A 184 13.93 -6.61 20.42
C GLN A 184 15.19 -7.33 19.88
N LYS A 185 16.36 -6.93 20.38
CA LYS A 185 17.61 -7.69 20.21
C LYS A 185 17.39 -9.07 20.83
N THR A 186 17.63 -10.12 20.05
CA THR A 186 17.65 -11.48 20.58
C THR A 186 18.80 -11.54 21.58
N LEU A 187 18.49 -11.94 22.83
CA LEU A 187 19.46 -12.17 23.90
C LEU A 187 20.51 -13.20 23.52
#